data_AF-A0AAE1ANW9-F1
#
_entry.id   AF-A0AAE1ANW9-F1
#
_cell.length_a   1.000
_cell.length_b   1.000
_cell.length_c   1.000
_cell.angle_alpha   90.00
_cell.angle_beta   90.00
_cell.angle_gamma   90.00
#
_symmetry.space_group_name_H-M   'P 1'
#
loop_
_entity.id
_entity.type
_entity.pdbx_description
1 polymer ?
#
loop_
_entity_poly.entity_id
_entity_poly.type
_entity_poly.pdbx_seq_one_letter_code
_entity_poly.pdbx_strand_id
1 'polypeptide(L)'
;MPKLPAFVDRKDDLDSWLLRFERFATTSGWPKESWCTPLSALTGRALEAFCRLSETEGTAYDRVKEVLRKRYNLTEDGYRQRFRTCSPEEGENPSMFIVRLKTYLERWVKLAEAPQTYEALRDLFLKEQFLDSSPDDLSTYLRERRLADLEEVARSAELFLTARKRQLSDRARQGTTHEQKKPPISKKEEIICHICRKPGHTTQNCRNKATHGRGCYHCGELTHT
;
A
#
# COMPACT_ATOMS: atom_id res chain seq x y z
N MET A 1 -7.33 0.47 -42.59
CA MET A 1 -7.47 -0.28 -41.33
C MET A 1 -8.44 0.46 -40.43
N PRO A 2 -9.46 -0.20 -39.82
CA PRO A 2 -10.32 0.45 -38.84
C PRO A 2 -9.45 0.94 -37.67
N LYS A 3 -9.65 2.19 -37.25
CA LYS A 3 -8.83 2.83 -36.22
C LYS A 3 -9.34 2.38 -34.85
N LEU A 4 -8.59 1.52 -34.17
CA LEU A 4 -8.80 1.30 -32.74
C LEU A 4 -8.49 2.63 -32.01
N PRO A 5 -9.31 3.08 -31.05
CA PRO A 5 -8.97 4.23 -30.24
C PRO A 5 -7.62 3.99 -29.55
N ALA A 6 -6.72 4.98 -29.65
CA ALA A 6 -5.43 4.92 -28.97
C ALA A 6 -5.64 4.78 -27.46
N PHE A 7 -4.81 3.96 -26.83
CA PHE A 7 -4.78 3.85 -25.38
C PHE A 7 -4.29 5.16 -24.76
N VAL A 8 -5.05 5.71 -23.81
CA VAL A 8 -4.69 6.91 -23.06
C VAL A 8 -4.30 6.53 -21.64
N ASP A 9 -3.01 6.64 -21.31
CA ASP A 9 -2.52 6.35 -19.96
C ASP A 9 -3.27 7.17 -18.90
N ARG A 10 -3.56 6.54 -17.75
CA ARG A 10 -4.36 7.07 -16.63
C ARG A 10 -5.85 7.28 -16.89
N LYS A 11 -6.32 7.28 -18.14
CA LYS A 11 -7.76 7.33 -18.46
C LYS A 11 -8.33 5.96 -18.77
N ASP A 12 -7.60 5.17 -19.55
CA ASP A 12 -8.02 3.84 -19.95
C ASP A 12 -7.51 2.77 -18.98
N ASP A 13 -8.35 1.78 -18.70
CA ASP A 13 -7.91 0.54 -18.07
C ASP A 13 -7.20 -0.33 -19.10
N LEU A 14 -5.90 -0.56 -18.89
CA LEU A 14 -5.06 -1.30 -19.82
C LEU A 14 -5.57 -2.73 -20.08
N ASP A 15 -6.08 -3.44 -19.06
CA ASP A 15 -6.54 -4.83 -19.26
C ASP A 15 -7.79 -4.87 -20.15
N SER A 16 -8.73 -3.95 -19.94
CA SER A 16 -9.91 -3.77 -20.78
C SER A 16 -9.54 -3.36 -22.20
N TRP A 17 -8.57 -2.46 -22.37
CA TRP A 17 -8.07 -2.04 -23.67
C TRP A 17 -7.39 -3.19 -24.42
N LEU A 18 -6.50 -3.94 -23.75
CA LEU A 18 -5.84 -5.12 -24.33
C LEU A 18 -6.85 -6.18 -24.75
N LEU A 19 -7.87 -6.46 -23.91
CA LEU A 19 -8.93 -7.41 -24.27
C LEU A 19 -9.70 -6.96 -25.53
N ARG A 20 -10.02 -5.66 -25.63
CA ARG A 20 -10.69 -5.10 -26.81
C ARG A 20 -9.80 -5.22 -28.05
N PHE A 21 -8.51 -4.90 -27.92
CA PHE A 21 -7.52 -5.01 -28.98
C PHE A 21 -7.41 -6.46 -29.49
N GLU A 22 -7.26 -7.44 -28.59
CA GLU A 22 -7.14 -8.86 -28.94
C GLU A 22 -8.36 -9.38 -29.69
N ARG A 23 -9.56 -9.05 -29.19
CA ARG A 23 -10.81 -9.41 -29.86
C ARG A 23 -10.87 -8.81 -31.26
N PHE A 24 -10.55 -7.53 -31.39
CA PHE A 24 -10.56 -6.85 -32.67
C PHE A 24 -9.56 -7.45 -33.67
N ALA A 25 -8.32 -7.70 -33.24
CA ALA A 25 -7.28 -8.29 -34.08
C ALA A 25 -7.65 -9.71 -34.53
N THR A 26 -8.22 -10.50 -33.61
CA THR A 26 -8.71 -11.87 -33.90
C THR A 26 -9.87 -11.84 -34.90
N THR A 27 -10.90 -11.02 -34.68
CA THR A 27 -12.05 -10.91 -35.60
C THR A 27 -11.63 -10.35 -36.97
N SER A 28 -10.59 -9.54 -37.01
CA SER A 28 -10.04 -8.99 -38.27
C SER A 28 -9.07 -9.95 -38.98
N GLY A 29 -8.80 -11.14 -38.41
CA GLY A 29 -7.92 -12.15 -38.99
C GLY A 29 -6.44 -11.76 -39.02
N TRP A 30 -5.99 -10.91 -38.09
CA TRP A 30 -4.60 -10.45 -38.08
C TRP A 30 -3.64 -11.53 -37.59
N PRO A 31 -2.54 -11.80 -38.31
CA PRO A 31 -1.50 -12.72 -37.82
C PRO A 31 -0.86 -12.15 -36.55
N LYS A 32 -0.59 -12.99 -35.56
CA LYS A 32 -0.17 -12.56 -34.20
C LYS A 32 1.15 -11.78 -34.22
N GLU A 33 2.00 -12.07 -35.19
CA GLU A 33 3.28 -11.40 -35.47
C GLU A 33 3.08 -9.92 -35.82
N SER A 34 1.91 -9.56 -36.38
CA SER A 34 1.57 -8.18 -36.73
C SER A 34 0.92 -7.39 -35.58
N TRP A 35 0.60 -8.03 -34.46
CA TRP A 35 -0.13 -7.39 -33.36
C TRP A 35 0.71 -6.36 -32.60
N CYS A 36 2.04 -6.40 -32.73
CA CYS A 36 2.93 -5.45 -32.06
C CYS A 36 2.99 -4.09 -32.76
N THR A 37 2.80 -4.04 -34.08
CA THR A 37 2.88 -2.78 -34.85
C THR A 37 1.89 -1.72 -34.33
N PRO A 38 0.61 -2.04 -34.07
CA PRO A 38 -0.32 -1.09 -33.45
C PRO A 38 0.01 -0.72 -32.00
N LEU A 39 0.73 -1.56 -31.26
CA LEU A 39 1.13 -1.27 -29.87
C LEU A 39 2.22 -0.19 -29.78
N SER A 40 2.92 0.10 -30.87
CA SER A 40 3.81 1.27 -30.93
C SER A 40 3.06 2.61 -30.76
N ALA A 41 1.74 2.61 -30.98
CA ALA A 41 0.87 3.78 -30.80
C ALA A 41 0.28 3.90 -29.39
N LEU A 42 0.77 3.10 -28.42
CA LEU A 42 0.46 3.31 -27.00
C LEU A 42 0.96 4.69 -26.55
N THR A 43 0.47 5.17 -25.41
CA THR A 43 0.88 6.47 -24.84
C THR A 43 1.38 6.31 -23.41
N GLY A 44 2.13 7.31 -22.92
CA GLY A 44 2.58 7.39 -21.53
C GLY A 44 3.40 6.19 -21.07
N ARG A 45 3.10 5.68 -19.87
CA ARG A 45 3.87 4.58 -19.24
C ARG A 45 3.84 3.27 -20.03
N ALA A 46 2.79 3.05 -20.83
CA ALA A 46 2.67 1.87 -21.70
C ALA A 46 3.68 1.95 -22.85
N LEU A 47 3.79 3.13 -23.49
CA LEU A 47 4.80 3.37 -24.53
C LEU A 47 6.22 3.27 -23.97
N GLU A 48 6.48 3.88 -22.80
CA GLU A 48 7.79 3.78 -22.15
C GLU A 48 8.21 2.33 -21.89
N ALA A 49 7.27 1.47 -21.47
CA ALA A 49 7.54 0.06 -21.24
C ALA A 49 7.77 -0.69 -22.55
N PHE A 50 7.02 -0.37 -23.60
CA PHE A 50 7.20 -0.93 -24.93
C PHE A 50 8.58 -0.58 -25.51
N CYS A 51 9.00 0.69 -25.44
CA CYS A 51 10.28 1.16 -26.00
C CYS A 51 11.52 0.63 -25.26
N ARG A 52 11.37 0.03 -24.07
CA ARG A 52 12.48 -0.60 -23.33
C ARG A 52 12.77 -2.04 -23.75
N LEU A 53 11.87 -2.64 -24.53
CA LEU A 53 12.05 -3.98 -25.08
C LEU A 53 13.14 -3.97 -26.17
N SER A 54 13.88 -5.06 -26.30
CA SER A 54 14.74 -5.25 -27.48
C SER A 54 13.90 -5.35 -28.77
N GLU A 55 14.53 -5.23 -29.94
CA GLU A 55 13.83 -5.43 -31.22
C GLU A 55 13.13 -6.81 -31.29
N THR A 56 13.82 -7.85 -30.82
CA THR A 56 13.25 -9.21 -30.78
C THR A 56 12.08 -9.32 -29.82
N GLU A 57 12.17 -8.76 -28.62
CA GLU A 57 11.06 -8.76 -27.65
C GLU A 57 9.87 -7.90 -28.10
N GLY A 58 10.14 -6.76 -28.74
CA GLY A 58 9.13 -5.81 -29.24
C GLY A 58 8.27 -6.35 -30.37
N THR A 59 8.72 -7.40 -31.06
CA THR A 59 7.95 -8.11 -32.10
C THR A 59 7.12 -9.27 -31.54
N ALA A 60 7.40 -9.74 -30.32
CA ALA A 60 6.69 -10.85 -29.71
C ALA A 60 5.51 -10.36 -28.84
N TYR A 61 4.28 -10.46 -29.36
CA TYR A 61 3.09 -9.92 -28.68
C TYR A 61 2.93 -10.42 -27.24
N ASP A 62 3.17 -11.72 -27.00
CA ASP A 62 3.04 -12.29 -25.65
C ASP A 62 4.03 -11.64 -24.67
N ARG A 63 5.25 -11.34 -25.13
CA ARG A 63 6.27 -10.66 -24.34
C ARG A 63 5.90 -9.20 -24.07
N VAL A 64 5.44 -8.49 -25.10
CA VAL A 64 4.94 -7.12 -24.97
C VAL A 64 3.79 -7.05 -23.96
N LYS A 65 2.80 -7.94 -24.11
CA LYS A 65 1.65 -8.05 -23.20
C LYS A 65 2.08 -8.33 -21.77
N GLU A 66 3.05 -9.22 -21.56
CA GLU A 66 3.60 -9.52 -20.24
C GLU A 66 4.23 -8.27 -19.59
N VAL A 67 5.06 -7.53 -20.33
CA VAL A 67 5.74 -6.33 -19.83
C VAL A 67 4.75 -5.19 -19.55
N LEU A 68 3.78 -4.98 -20.43
CA LEU A 68 2.69 -4.03 -20.20
C LEU A 68 1.87 -4.40 -18.96
N ARG A 69 1.52 -5.67 -18.80
CA ARG A 69 0.81 -6.17 -17.61
C ARG A 69 1.61 -5.91 -16.33
N LYS A 70 2.90 -6.22 -16.32
CA LYS A 70 3.79 -5.95 -15.17
C LYS A 70 3.84 -4.46 -14.86
N ARG A 71 4.02 -3.59 -15.86
CA ARG A 71 4.11 -2.13 -15.68
C ARG A 71 2.86 -1.53 -15.03
N TYR A 72 1.69 -2.11 -15.29
CA TYR A 72 0.41 -1.63 -14.78
C TYR A 72 -0.10 -2.40 -13.55
N ASN A 73 0.73 -3.25 -12.94
CA ASN A 73 0.33 -4.14 -11.84
C ASN A 73 -0.93 -4.94 -12.18
N LEU A 74 -1.01 -5.48 -13.40
CA LEU A 74 -2.05 -6.45 -13.80
C LEU A 74 -1.63 -7.86 -13.34
N THR A 75 -1.30 -7.97 -12.04
CA THR A 75 -0.83 -9.16 -11.34
C THR A 75 -1.82 -9.54 -10.24
N GLU A 76 -1.68 -10.74 -9.66
CA GLU A 76 -2.47 -11.18 -8.50
C GLU A 76 -2.51 -10.10 -7.41
N ASP A 77 -1.33 -9.70 -6.90
CA ASP A 77 -1.20 -8.66 -5.87
C ASP A 77 -1.72 -7.29 -6.31
N GLY A 78 -1.57 -6.96 -7.59
CA GLY A 78 -2.07 -5.70 -8.12
C GLY A 78 -3.59 -5.61 -8.13
N TYR A 79 -4.29 -6.67 -8.54
CA TYR A 79 -5.75 -6.73 -8.47
C TYR A 79 -6.27 -6.86 -7.05
N ARG A 80 -5.58 -7.61 -6.18
CA ARG A 80 -5.85 -7.66 -4.73
C ARG A 80 -5.82 -6.26 -4.13
N GLN A 81 -4.74 -5.52 -4.36
CA GLN A 81 -4.60 -4.16 -3.84
C GLN A 81 -5.69 -3.24 -4.38
N ARG A 82 -5.99 -3.29 -5.70
CA ARG A 82 -7.09 -2.52 -6.29
C ARG A 82 -8.43 -2.84 -5.66
N PHE A 83 -8.73 -4.11 -5.39
CA PHE A 83 -9.96 -4.51 -4.70
C PHE A 83 -10.02 -3.96 -3.26
N ARG A 84 -8.91 -4.00 -2.53
CA ARG A 84 -8.84 -3.55 -1.12
C ARG A 84 -8.89 -2.03 -0.97
N THR A 85 -8.33 -1.27 -1.92
CA THR A 85 -8.20 0.19 -1.81
C THR A 85 -9.08 0.98 -2.77
N CYS A 86 -9.91 0.35 -3.61
CA CYS A 86 -10.78 1.10 -4.50
C CYS A 86 -11.84 1.88 -3.71
N SER A 87 -12.13 3.08 -4.20
CA SER A 87 -13.18 3.96 -3.71
C SER A 87 -14.06 4.41 -4.88
N PRO A 88 -15.33 4.79 -4.64
CA PRO A 88 -16.18 5.36 -5.68
C PRO A 88 -15.52 6.54 -6.38
N GLU A 89 -15.68 6.62 -7.70
CA GLU A 89 -15.18 7.73 -8.52
C GLU A 89 -16.24 8.83 -8.70
N GLU A 90 -15.80 10.04 -9.07
CA GLU A 90 -16.71 11.16 -9.33
C GLU A 90 -17.68 10.81 -10.48
N GLY A 91 -18.99 10.89 -10.21
CA GLY A 91 -20.02 10.51 -11.17
C GLY A 91 -20.26 9.00 -11.30
N GLU A 92 -19.57 8.15 -10.55
CA GLU A 92 -19.81 6.70 -10.51
C GLU A 92 -21.06 6.40 -9.68
N ASN A 93 -22.03 5.69 -10.28
CA ASN A 93 -23.20 5.21 -9.54
C ASN A 93 -22.86 3.92 -8.76
N PRO A 94 -23.63 3.57 -7.72
CA PRO A 94 -23.35 2.40 -6.89
C PRO A 94 -23.26 1.07 -7.66
N SER A 95 -24.12 0.87 -8.68
CA SER A 95 -24.10 -0.35 -9.49
C SER A 95 -22.81 -0.49 -10.29
N MET A 96 -22.29 0.60 -10.85
CA MET A 96 -21.00 0.63 -11.56
C MET A 96 -19.85 0.31 -10.61
N PHE A 97 -19.87 0.88 -9.40
CA PHE A 97 -18.84 0.61 -8.40
C PHE A 97 -18.82 -0.86 -7.96
N ILE A 98 -20.00 -1.47 -7.75
CA ILE A 98 -20.12 -2.91 -7.42
C ILE A 98 -19.57 -3.78 -8.56
N VAL A 99 -19.86 -3.44 -9.82
CA VAL A 99 -19.32 -4.16 -10.98
C VAL A 99 -17.79 -4.05 -11.03
N ARG A 100 -17.23 -2.87 -10.71
CA ARG A 100 -15.78 -2.65 -10.67
C ARG A 100 -15.11 -3.45 -9.56
N LEU A 101 -15.67 -3.44 -8.35
CA LEU A 101 -15.26 -4.30 -7.23
C LEU A 101 -15.25 -5.79 -7.61
N LYS A 102 -16.37 -6.26 -8.18
CA LYS A 102 -16.52 -7.64 -8.65
C LYS A 102 -15.45 -8.00 -9.68
N THR A 103 -15.18 -7.10 -10.62
CA THR A 103 -14.15 -7.30 -11.66
C THR A 103 -12.76 -7.45 -11.03
N TYR A 104 -12.39 -6.61 -10.07
CA TYR A 104 -11.10 -6.73 -9.41
C TYR A 104 -10.97 -8.04 -8.62
N LEU A 105 -12.02 -8.45 -7.89
CA LEU A 105 -12.03 -9.72 -7.17
C LEU A 105 -11.90 -10.92 -8.12
N GLU A 106 -12.70 -10.99 -9.18
CA GLU A 106 -12.66 -12.08 -10.15
C GLU A 106 -11.29 -12.19 -10.83
N ARG A 107 -10.66 -11.05 -11.14
CA ARG A 107 -9.32 -11.01 -11.73
C ARG A 107 -8.24 -11.45 -10.76
N TRP A 108 -8.35 -11.04 -9.49
CA TRP A 108 -7.45 -11.49 -8.45
C TRP A 108 -7.55 -13.01 -8.27
N VAL A 109 -8.75 -13.55 -8.07
CA VAL A 109 -8.99 -15.01 -7.91
C VAL A 109 -8.46 -15.79 -9.11
N LYS A 110 -8.73 -15.31 -10.34
CA LYS A 110 -8.24 -15.95 -11.56
C LYS A 110 -6.71 -15.98 -11.65
N LEU A 111 -6.04 -14.90 -11.25
CA LEU A 111 -4.57 -14.79 -11.31
C LEU A 111 -3.87 -15.49 -10.15
N ALA A 112 -4.56 -15.70 -9.02
CA ALA A 112 -4.11 -16.55 -7.92
C ALA A 112 -4.15 -18.05 -8.27
N GLU A 113 -4.72 -18.40 -9.43
CA GLU A 113 -4.94 -19.79 -9.88
C GLU A 113 -5.73 -20.63 -8.86
N ALA A 114 -6.50 -19.96 -7.99
CA ALA A 114 -7.33 -20.60 -6.98
C ALA A 114 -8.57 -21.23 -7.65
N PRO A 115 -8.93 -22.47 -7.32
CA PRO A 115 -10.22 -23.04 -7.69
C PRO A 115 -11.37 -22.13 -7.26
N GLN A 116 -12.43 -22.05 -8.06
CA GLN A 116 -13.62 -21.26 -7.71
C GLN A 116 -14.55 -22.03 -6.75
N THR A 117 -13.97 -22.55 -5.67
CA THR A 117 -14.69 -23.19 -4.56
C THR A 117 -14.67 -22.30 -3.34
N TYR A 118 -15.64 -22.50 -2.45
CA TYR A 118 -15.71 -21.72 -1.20
C TYR A 118 -14.43 -21.88 -0.37
N GLU A 119 -13.90 -23.10 -0.29
CA GLU A 119 -12.71 -23.47 0.49
C GLU A 119 -11.47 -22.76 -0.06
N ALA A 120 -11.26 -22.79 -1.37
CA ALA A 120 -10.10 -22.15 -2.00
C ALA A 120 -10.15 -20.62 -1.85
N LEU A 121 -11.34 -20.01 -1.93
CA LEU A 121 -11.51 -18.56 -1.69
C LEU A 121 -11.26 -18.19 -0.23
N ARG A 122 -11.78 -19.00 0.71
CA ARG A 122 -11.49 -18.84 2.14
C ARG A 122 -9.99 -18.90 2.39
N ASP A 123 -9.30 -19.89 1.83
CA ASP A 123 -7.88 -20.09 2.06
C ASP A 123 -7.03 -18.98 1.43
N LEU A 124 -7.43 -18.48 0.25
CA LEU A 124 -6.83 -17.30 -0.38
C LEU A 124 -6.91 -16.06 0.53
N PHE A 125 -8.07 -15.78 1.12
CA PHE A 125 -8.25 -14.65 2.04
C PHE A 125 -7.52 -14.84 3.38
N LEU A 126 -7.48 -16.06 3.91
CA LEU A 126 -6.72 -16.36 5.13
C LEU A 126 -5.22 -16.17 4.91
N LYS A 127 -4.70 -16.66 3.78
CA LYS A 127 -3.30 -16.48 3.37
C LYS A 127 -2.96 -14.99 3.25
N GLU A 128 -3.81 -14.22 2.57
CA GLU A 128 -3.66 -12.77 2.50
C GLU A 128 -3.58 -12.14 3.89
N GLN A 129 -4.58 -12.39 4.75
CA GLN A 129 -4.65 -11.78 6.07
C GLN A 129 -3.43 -12.14 6.93
N PHE A 130 -2.95 -13.37 6.82
CA PHE A 130 -1.74 -13.81 7.50
C PHE A 130 -0.49 -13.07 7.01
N LEU A 131 -0.33 -12.95 5.69
CA LEU A 131 0.81 -12.23 5.10
C LEU A 131 0.80 -10.74 5.48
N ASP A 132 -0.37 -10.11 5.50
CA ASP A 132 -0.50 -8.69 5.85
C ASP A 132 -0.37 -8.42 7.36
N SER A 133 -0.59 -9.44 8.20
CA SER A 133 -0.39 -9.35 9.66
C SER A 133 1.01 -9.79 10.11
N SER A 134 1.80 -10.38 9.22
CA SER A 134 3.14 -10.88 9.50
C SER A 134 4.21 -9.79 9.39
N PRO A 135 5.37 -9.91 10.06
CA PRO A 135 6.50 -9.01 9.85
C PRO A 135 6.90 -8.93 8.36
N ASP A 136 7.22 -7.74 7.87
CA ASP A 136 7.47 -7.46 6.45
C ASP A 136 8.49 -8.38 5.79
N ASP A 137 9.56 -8.74 6.50
CA ASP A 137 10.61 -9.62 5.97
C ASP A 137 10.13 -11.06 5.82
N LEU A 138 9.30 -11.54 6.76
CA LEU A 138 8.63 -12.84 6.65
C LEU A 138 7.59 -12.83 5.52
N SER A 139 6.77 -11.78 5.46
CA SER A 139 5.75 -11.61 4.43
C SER A 139 6.36 -11.60 3.03
N THR A 140 7.46 -10.86 2.84
CA THR A 140 8.23 -10.84 1.59
C THR A 140 8.76 -12.22 1.22
N TYR A 141 9.42 -12.90 2.17
CA TYR A 141 9.94 -14.26 1.97
C TYR A 141 8.85 -15.27 1.56
N LEU A 142 7.66 -15.19 2.17
CA LEU A 142 6.56 -16.09 1.84
C LEU A 142 5.94 -15.78 0.47
N ARG A 143 5.80 -14.49 0.11
CA ARG A 143 5.29 -14.08 -1.20
C ARG A 143 6.20 -14.52 -2.35
N GLU A 144 7.52 -14.46 -2.17
CA GLU A 144 8.51 -14.91 -3.16
C GLU A 144 8.36 -16.41 -3.51
N ARG A 145 7.92 -17.23 -2.56
CA ARG A 145 7.77 -18.68 -2.72
C ARG A 145 6.49 -19.12 -3.40
N ARG A 146 5.49 -18.24 -3.53
CA ARG A 146 4.19 -18.52 -4.17
C ARG A 146 3.52 -19.81 -3.68
N LEU A 147 3.56 -20.05 -2.37
CA LEU A 147 2.95 -21.23 -1.76
C LEU A 147 1.43 -21.21 -1.93
N ALA A 148 0.86 -22.34 -2.36
CA ALA A 148 -0.58 -22.46 -2.61
C ALA A 148 -1.36 -22.82 -1.35
N ASP A 149 -0.76 -23.65 -0.50
CA ASP A 149 -1.41 -24.26 0.66
C ASP A 149 -1.10 -23.53 1.98
N LEU A 150 -2.08 -23.44 2.88
CA LEU A 150 -1.94 -22.76 4.16
C LEU A 150 -0.99 -23.48 5.12
N GLU A 151 -0.96 -24.80 5.09
CA GLU A 151 -0.06 -25.60 5.93
C GLU A 151 1.38 -25.44 5.46
N GLU A 152 1.62 -25.38 4.15
CA GLU A 152 2.92 -25.04 3.59
C GLU A 152 3.38 -23.63 3.96
N VAL A 153 2.47 -22.65 3.98
CA VAL A 153 2.74 -21.29 4.44
C VAL A 153 3.16 -21.29 5.91
N ALA A 154 2.39 -21.96 6.78
CA ALA A 154 2.70 -22.06 8.21
C ALA A 154 4.06 -22.72 8.44
N ARG A 155 4.31 -23.88 7.83
CA ARG A 155 5.58 -24.62 7.93
C ARG A 155 6.78 -23.78 7.45
N SER A 156 6.61 -23.05 6.34
CA SER A 156 7.66 -22.17 5.83
C SER A 156 7.92 -20.97 6.76
N ALA A 157 6.87 -20.42 7.36
CA ALA A 157 6.99 -19.33 8.33
C ALA A 157 7.71 -19.78 9.60
N GLU A 158 7.36 -20.96 10.14
CA GLU A 158 8.04 -21.55 11.30
C GLU A 158 9.52 -21.80 11.04
N LEU A 159 9.87 -22.35 9.88
CA LEU A 159 11.26 -22.58 9.50
C LEU A 159 12.06 -21.26 9.44
N PHE A 160 11.47 -20.23 8.84
CA PHE A 160 12.09 -18.91 8.75
C PHE A 160 12.32 -18.27 10.12
N LEU A 161 11.30 -18.31 10.98
CA LEU A 161 11.36 -17.75 12.33
C LEU A 161 12.36 -18.50 13.21
N THR A 162 12.38 -19.83 13.12
CA THR A 162 13.32 -20.69 13.85
C THR A 162 14.76 -20.43 13.44
N ALA A 163 15.03 -20.37 12.13
CA ALA A 163 16.37 -20.07 11.60
C ALA A 163 16.88 -18.70 12.05
N ARG A 164 15.99 -17.73 12.26
CA ARG A 164 16.30 -16.37 12.70
C ARG A 164 16.16 -16.15 14.22
N LYS A 165 15.77 -17.19 14.98
CA LYS A 165 15.48 -17.12 16.43
C LYS A 165 14.52 -15.97 16.79
N ARG A 166 13.45 -15.80 16.00
CA ARG A 166 12.42 -14.77 16.17
C ARG A 166 11.08 -15.40 16.46
N GLN A 167 10.20 -14.65 17.12
CA GLN A 167 8.79 -14.97 17.28
C GLN A 167 7.96 -14.27 16.21
N LEU A 168 6.77 -14.82 15.90
CA LEU A 168 5.85 -14.20 14.94
C LEU A 168 5.36 -12.82 15.42
N SER A 169 5.23 -12.65 16.74
CA SER A 169 4.86 -11.41 17.41
C SER A 169 5.97 -10.36 17.40
N ASP A 170 7.21 -10.74 17.06
CA ASP A 170 8.34 -9.82 16.92
C ASP A 170 8.13 -8.98 15.66
N ARG A 171 7.28 -7.94 15.80
CA ARG A 171 7.13 -6.90 14.80
C ARG A 171 8.52 -6.47 14.35
N ALA A 172 8.76 -6.54 13.04
CA ALA A 172 9.95 -5.97 12.44
C ALA A 172 10.07 -4.55 13.00
N ARG A 173 11.12 -4.28 13.78
CA ARG A 173 11.49 -2.92 14.17
C ARG A 173 11.90 -2.18 12.90
N GLN A 174 10.94 -1.79 12.07
CA GLN A 174 11.18 -0.79 11.05
C GLN A 174 11.42 0.52 11.77
N GLY A 175 12.55 1.14 11.45
CA GLY A 175 13.11 2.26 12.17
C GLY A 175 12.17 3.45 12.24
N THR A 176 11.65 3.68 13.43
CA THR A 176 11.84 4.95 14.14
C THR A 176 12.18 4.60 15.58
N THR A 177 13.45 4.31 15.88
CA THR A 177 13.97 4.54 17.23
C THR A 177 14.03 6.06 17.44
N HIS A 178 12.89 6.70 17.63
CA HIS A 178 12.84 7.63 18.73
C HIS A 178 12.88 6.75 19.98
N GLU A 179 14.10 6.54 20.49
CA GLU A 179 14.27 6.19 21.89
C GLU A 179 13.48 7.23 22.70
N GLN A 180 12.24 6.88 23.06
CA GLN A 180 11.63 7.47 24.22
C GLN A 180 12.45 6.97 25.40
N LYS A 181 13.55 7.67 25.70
CA LYS A 181 14.11 7.68 27.04
C LYS A 181 12.92 7.96 27.95
N LYS A 182 12.48 6.94 28.70
CA LYS A 182 11.62 7.16 29.86
C LYS A 182 12.26 8.30 30.65
N PRO A 183 11.56 9.42 30.91
CA PRO A 183 12.12 10.43 31.78
C PRO A 183 12.39 9.77 33.13
N PRO A 184 13.51 10.09 33.80
CA PRO A 184 13.74 9.59 35.14
C PRO A 184 12.54 10.03 36.00
N ILE A 185 12.08 9.13 36.87
CA ILE A 185 11.06 9.43 37.87
C ILE A 185 11.56 10.64 38.67
N SER A 186 11.08 11.84 38.33
CA SER A 186 11.43 13.06 39.05
C SER A 186 10.70 13.01 40.38
N LYS A 187 11.46 13.09 41.48
CA LYS A 187 10.92 13.33 42.82
C LYS A 187 9.90 14.47 42.71
N LYS A 188 8.68 14.28 43.21
CA LYS A 188 7.67 15.35 43.31
C LYS A 188 8.25 16.44 44.22
N GLU A 189 8.88 17.45 43.63
CA GLU A 189 9.13 18.70 44.33
C GLU A 189 7.78 19.41 44.47
N GLU A 190 7.40 19.71 45.72
CA GLU A 190 6.19 20.49 46.00
C GLU A 190 6.29 21.83 45.29
N ILE A 191 5.36 22.08 44.37
CA ILE A 191 5.27 23.35 43.66
C ILE A 191 4.88 24.42 44.68
N ILE A 192 5.83 25.27 45.08
CA ILE A 192 5.63 26.39 46.00
C ILE A 192 5.55 27.70 45.21
N CYS A 193 4.50 28.47 45.44
CA CYS A 193 4.33 29.76 44.79
C CYS A 193 5.31 30.79 45.36
N HIS A 194 6.17 31.40 44.54
CA HIS A 194 7.13 32.42 44.99
C HIS A 194 6.51 33.75 45.46
N ILE A 195 5.23 34.03 45.14
CA ILE A 195 4.54 35.25 45.60
C ILE A 195 3.97 35.06 47.01
N CYS A 196 3.28 33.95 47.28
CA CYS A 196 2.60 33.73 48.57
C CYS A 196 3.24 32.64 49.45
N ARG A 197 4.30 31.98 48.95
CA ARG A 197 5.03 30.86 49.57
C ARG A 197 4.17 29.67 49.99
N LYS A 198 2.97 29.51 49.40
CA LYS A 198 2.09 28.35 49.65
C LYS A 198 2.30 27.25 48.60
N PRO A 199 2.29 25.97 49.00
CA PRO A 199 2.39 24.84 48.08
C PRO A 199 1.10 24.66 47.24
N GLY A 200 1.19 23.89 46.15
CA GLY A 200 0.05 23.44 45.35
C GLY A 200 -0.31 24.30 44.14
N HIS A 201 0.40 25.40 43.88
CA HIS A 201 0.18 26.23 42.69
C HIS A 201 1.43 27.04 42.31
N THR A 202 1.59 27.37 41.03
CA THR A 202 2.66 28.25 40.55
C THR A 202 2.30 29.72 40.74
N THR A 203 3.29 30.62 40.65
CA THR A 203 3.08 32.07 40.64
C THR A 203 2.08 32.52 39.58
N GLN A 204 1.98 31.81 38.45
CA GLN A 204 1.00 32.07 37.40
C GLN A 204 -0.46 31.81 37.84
N ASN A 205 -0.70 30.92 38.79
CA ASN A 205 -2.06 30.60 39.27
C ASN A 205 -2.32 31.12 40.69
N CYS A 206 -1.51 32.08 41.15
CA CYS A 206 -1.66 32.63 42.49
C CYS A 206 -2.87 33.58 42.58
N ARG A 207 -3.82 33.23 43.45
CA ARG A 207 -5.01 34.04 43.76
C ARG A 207 -4.68 35.43 44.33
N ASN A 208 -3.47 35.61 44.89
CA ASN A 208 -3.01 36.88 45.47
C ASN A 208 -2.23 37.77 44.51
N LYS A 209 -2.19 37.46 43.20
CA LYS A 209 -1.47 38.28 42.20
C LYS A 209 -1.85 39.77 42.20
N ALA A 210 -3.11 40.09 42.53
CA ALA A 210 -3.61 41.45 42.47
C ALA A 210 -3.11 42.35 43.62
N THR A 211 -2.62 41.79 44.72
CA THR A 211 -2.23 42.58 45.90
C THR A 211 -0.74 42.90 45.97
N HIS A 212 0.11 42.25 45.17
CA HIS A 212 1.57 42.34 45.28
C HIS A 212 2.28 43.03 44.12
N GLY A 213 1.56 43.59 43.13
CA GLY A 213 2.17 44.28 41.98
C GLY A 213 2.94 43.35 41.05
N ARG A 214 3.02 43.69 39.75
CA ARG A 214 3.83 42.93 38.79
C ARG A 214 5.30 43.31 38.99
N GLY A 215 6.09 42.42 39.60
CA GLY A 215 7.55 42.53 39.62
C GLY A 215 8.17 42.14 38.28
N CYS A 216 9.33 42.73 37.97
CA CYS A 216 10.09 42.48 36.75
C CYS A 216 10.35 40.99 36.52
N TYR A 217 10.04 40.50 35.31
CA TYR A 217 10.15 39.08 34.95
C TYR A 217 11.58 38.54 34.88
N HIS A 218 12.58 39.43 34.93
CA HIS A 218 14.00 39.05 34.91
C HIS A 218 14.64 38.94 36.30
N CYS A 219 14.14 39.65 37.31
CA CYS A 219 14.79 39.68 38.63
C CYS A 219 13.84 39.55 39.83
N GLY A 220 12.51 39.59 39.64
CA GLY A 220 11.53 39.40 40.70
C GLY A 220 11.40 40.57 41.70
N GLU A 221 12.06 41.69 41.47
CA GLU A 221 11.91 42.90 42.29
C GLU A 221 10.71 43.75 41.85
N LEU A 222 10.08 44.41 42.83
CA LEU A 222 8.84 45.19 42.66
C LEU A 222 9.08 46.67 42.29
N THR A 223 10.33 47.08 42.11
CA THR A 223 10.73 48.49 41.99
C THR A 223 10.92 48.95 40.54
N HIS A 224 10.85 48.05 39.57
CA HIS A 224 10.91 48.37 38.15
C HIS A 224 10.07 47.38 37.33
N THR A 225 9.57 47.86 36.20
CA THR A 225 8.73 47.12 35.25
C THR A 225 9.53 46.54 34.11
#